data_AF-A0A4R2ZR97-F1
#
_entry.id   AF-A0A4R2ZR97-F1
#
_cell.length_a   1.000
_cell.length_b   1.000
_cell.length_c   1.000
_cell.angle_alpha   90.00
_cell.angle_beta   90.00
_cell.angle_gamma   90.00
#
_symmetry.space_group_name_H-M   'P 1'
#
loop_
_entity.id
_entity.type
_entity.pdbx_description
1 polymer ?
#
loop_
_entity_poly.entity_id
_entity_poly.type
_entity_poly.pdbx_seq_one_letter_code
_entity_poly.pdbx_strand_id
1 'polypeptide(L)'
;MIRLAAGNSCGPHLLRRTFSALFVIVATLLPAGSFADTASGGAQSVTPAAPASTGNRALNHVIATSPEHKKSLVALLRGRRDLPEWAHSIITNARYVTGVSRIVALPEGAFELFGACDPRNCQNSHIRILFSADGSKVWARLVDPKDGQQVLGEPSADQLQALMTPGI
;
A
#
# COMPACT_ATOMS: atom_id res chain seq x y z
N MET A 1 0.41 -39.13 44.79
CA MET A 1 -0.28 -38.12 45.63
C MET A 1 0.05 -36.75 45.02
N ILE A 2 -0.83 -35.84 44.62
CA ILE A 2 -2.28 -35.59 44.72
C ILE A 2 -2.67 -34.75 43.48
N ARG A 3 -3.96 -34.84 43.13
CA ARG A 3 -4.72 -34.25 42.00
C ARG A 3 -4.93 -32.71 42.04
N LEU A 4 -5.57 -32.24 40.95
CA LEU A 4 -6.48 -31.07 40.73
C LEU A 4 -5.81 -29.81 40.14
N ALA A 5 -6.11 -29.31 38.94
CA ALA A 5 -7.36 -29.06 38.18
C ALA A 5 -8.19 -27.84 38.65
N ALA A 6 -8.13 -26.75 37.88
CA ALA A 6 -9.14 -25.70 37.63
C ALA A 6 -8.50 -24.73 36.60
N GLY A 7 -9.08 -24.35 35.46
CA GLY A 7 -10.48 -24.09 35.15
C GLY A 7 -10.71 -22.57 35.15
N ASN A 8 -10.79 -21.94 33.98
CA ASN A 8 -11.94 -21.09 33.60
C ASN A 8 -11.82 -20.49 32.19
N SER A 9 -12.85 -20.80 31.41
CA SER A 9 -13.28 -20.19 30.15
C SER A 9 -14.04 -18.87 30.39
N CYS A 10 -14.55 -18.29 29.28
CA CYS A 10 -15.46 -17.13 29.14
C CYS A 10 -14.76 -15.77 28.97
N GLY A 11 -15.01 -14.98 27.93
CA GLY A 11 -15.96 -15.05 26.83
C GLY A 11 -15.84 -13.78 25.95
N PRO A 12 -16.55 -13.73 24.82
CA PRO A 12 -16.52 -12.62 23.86
C PRO A 12 -17.54 -11.54 24.26
N HIS A 13 -17.14 -10.28 24.31
CA HIS A 13 -18.08 -9.16 24.40
C HIS A 13 -18.12 -8.39 23.09
N LEU A 14 -19.04 -8.85 22.24
CA LEU A 14 -19.82 -8.04 21.31
C LEU A 14 -20.29 -6.77 22.04
N LEU A 15 -19.74 -5.61 21.69
CA LEU A 15 -20.32 -4.34 22.13
C LEU A 15 -21.40 -3.93 21.13
N ARG A 16 -22.61 -4.14 21.64
CA ARG A 16 -23.92 -4.06 21.02
C ARG A 16 -24.29 -2.61 20.71
N ARG A 17 -24.75 -2.39 19.47
CA ARG A 17 -25.59 -1.27 19.05
C ARG A 17 -26.78 -1.11 19.99
N THR A 18 -26.96 0.08 20.56
CA THR A 18 -28.28 0.65 20.90
C THR A 18 -28.11 2.15 21.18
N PHE A 19 -28.49 2.99 20.22
CA PHE A 19 -28.84 4.38 20.51
C PHE A 19 -30.28 4.57 20.05
N SER A 20 -31.22 4.24 20.95
CA SER A 20 -32.57 4.77 20.94
C SER A 20 -32.59 5.91 21.96
N ALA A 21 -32.70 7.13 21.49
CA ALA A 21 -33.12 8.25 22.32
C ALA A 21 -34.21 8.99 21.56
N LEU A 22 -35.41 8.92 22.14
CA LEU A 22 -36.62 9.63 21.77
C LEU A 22 -36.31 11.10 21.47
N PHE A 23 -36.70 11.58 20.29
CA PHE A 23 -36.91 13.00 20.06
C PHE A 23 -38.42 13.27 20.15
N VAL A 24 -38.82 13.86 21.27
CA VAL A 24 -40.15 14.42 21.51
C VAL A 24 -40.25 15.70 20.69
N ILE A 25 -41.05 15.69 19.64
CA ILE A 25 -41.30 16.87 18.80
C ILE A 25 -42.43 17.68 19.46
N VAL A 26 -42.06 18.80 20.07
CA VAL A 26 -42.98 19.86 20.49
C VAL A 26 -43.47 20.57 19.24
N ALA A 27 -44.77 20.49 18.97
CA ALA A 27 -45.43 21.21 17.89
C ALA A 27 -45.62 22.68 18.27
N THR A 28 -44.83 23.57 17.65
CA THR A 28 -45.11 25.01 17.65
C THR A 28 -45.68 25.43 16.29
N LEU A 29 -46.88 26.01 16.36
CA LEU A 29 -47.63 26.61 15.26
C LEU A 29 -47.00 27.93 14.77
N LEU A 30 -47.39 28.32 13.53
CA LEU A 30 -47.25 29.62 12.82
C LEU A 30 -45.98 29.85 11.96
N PRO A 31 -46.05 30.69 10.89
CA PRO A 31 -47.06 30.79 9.82
C PRO A 31 -46.42 30.73 8.40
N ALA A 32 -47.27 30.68 7.38
CA ALA A 32 -46.91 30.64 5.96
C ALA A 32 -46.01 31.81 5.51
N GLY A 33 -44.73 31.53 5.33
CA GLY A 33 -43.79 32.36 4.59
C GLY A 33 -43.35 31.62 3.34
N SER A 34 -43.79 32.08 2.17
CA SER A 34 -43.35 31.59 0.88
C SER A 34 -41.88 31.98 0.66
N PHE A 35 -40.96 31.04 0.89
CA PHE A 35 -39.63 31.08 0.29
C PHE A 35 -39.60 30.03 -0.82
N ALA A 36 -39.59 30.50 -2.06
CA ALA A 36 -39.25 29.68 -3.20
C ALA A 36 -37.75 29.42 -3.18
N ASP A 37 -37.31 28.42 -2.42
CA ASP A 37 -36.00 27.83 -2.59
C ASP A 37 -36.01 27.03 -3.90
N THR A 38 -35.42 27.62 -4.94
CA THR A 38 -35.01 26.84 -6.12
C THR A 38 -33.87 25.94 -5.69
N ALA A 39 -34.22 24.80 -5.10
CA ALA A 39 -33.30 23.70 -4.86
C ALA A 39 -32.93 23.08 -6.21
N SER A 40 -31.96 23.70 -6.88
CA SER A 40 -31.12 22.98 -7.83
C SER A 40 -30.29 22.00 -7.02
N GLY A 41 -30.89 20.84 -6.75
CA GLY A 41 -30.22 19.64 -6.28
C GLY A 41 -29.17 19.25 -7.31
N GLY A 42 -27.99 19.84 -7.19
CA GLY A 42 -26.79 19.32 -7.81
C GLY A 42 -26.52 17.98 -7.17
N ALA A 43 -27.00 16.92 -7.82
CA ALA A 43 -26.44 15.59 -7.64
C ALA A 43 -24.95 15.70 -7.98
N GLN A 44 -24.14 16.00 -6.97
CA GLN A 44 -22.71 15.76 -7.05
C GLN A 44 -22.59 14.25 -7.14
N SER A 45 -22.54 13.78 -8.38
CA SER A 45 -22.04 12.47 -8.72
C SER A 45 -20.71 12.38 -8.00
N VAL A 46 -20.64 11.57 -6.96
CA VAL A 46 -19.37 11.19 -6.33
C VAL A 46 -18.70 10.33 -7.39
N THR A 47 -18.03 10.99 -8.34
CA THR A 47 -17.21 10.32 -9.34
C THR A 47 -16.17 9.55 -8.54
N PRO A 48 -16.13 8.21 -8.62
CA PRO A 48 -15.04 7.46 -8.03
C PRO A 48 -13.74 8.09 -8.53
N ALA A 49 -12.85 8.49 -7.61
CA ALA A 49 -11.55 9.00 -7.99
C ALA A 49 -10.95 8.03 -9.02
N ALA A 50 -10.66 8.53 -10.22
CA ALA A 50 -10.04 7.72 -11.25
C ALA A 50 -8.81 7.04 -10.63
N PRO A 51 -8.60 5.73 -10.83
CA PRO A 51 -7.45 5.06 -10.28
C PRO A 51 -6.20 5.83 -10.71
N ALA A 52 -5.31 6.11 -9.75
CA ALA A 52 -4.07 6.81 -10.03
C ALA A 52 -3.38 6.15 -11.22
N SER A 53 -3.06 6.92 -12.27
CA SER A 53 -2.44 6.40 -13.49
C SER A 53 -1.23 5.55 -13.15
N THR A 54 -1.34 4.23 -13.28
CA THR A 54 -0.29 3.30 -12.88
C THR A 54 0.64 3.09 -14.07
N GLY A 55 1.96 3.04 -13.86
CA GLY A 55 2.96 2.92 -14.92
C GLY A 55 3.54 4.27 -15.38
N ASN A 56 4.73 4.24 -15.99
CA ASN A 56 5.48 5.41 -16.45
C ASN A 56 5.83 6.44 -15.34
N ARG A 57 5.95 5.97 -14.09
CA ARG A 57 6.27 6.81 -12.93
C ARG A 57 7.63 6.45 -12.37
N ALA A 58 8.40 7.44 -11.91
CA ALA A 58 9.66 7.17 -11.22
C ALA A 58 9.40 6.71 -9.77
N LEU A 59 10.23 5.79 -9.26
CA LEU A 59 10.06 5.21 -7.92
C LEU A 59 10.05 6.27 -6.80
N ASN A 60 10.97 7.23 -6.88
CA ASN A 60 11.07 8.34 -5.92
C ASN A 60 9.79 9.19 -5.89
N HIS A 61 9.17 9.44 -7.04
CA HIS A 61 7.90 10.16 -7.12
C HIS A 61 6.79 9.36 -6.45
N VAL A 62 6.66 8.07 -6.75
CA VAL A 62 5.60 7.21 -6.19
C VAL A 62 5.72 7.06 -4.67
N ILE A 63 6.92 6.87 -4.14
CA ILE A 63 7.14 6.82 -2.68
C ILE A 63 6.83 8.17 -2.02
N ALA A 64 7.07 9.29 -2.71
CA ALA A 64 6.79 10.62 -2.17
C ALA A 64 5.29 10.96 -2.17
N THR A 65 4.54 10.50 -3.17
CA THR A 65 3.14 10.90 -3.38
C THR A 65 2.12 9.85 -2.94
N SER A 66 2.50 8.58 -2.78
CA SER A 66 1.61 7.50 -2.36
C SER A 66 1.99 6.94 -0.98
N PRO A 67 1.18 7.21 0.07
CA PRO A 67 1.43 6.70 1.42
C PRO A 67 1.48 5.18 1.52
N GLU A 68 0.61 4.45 0.80
CA GLU A 68 0.58 2.99 0.85
C GLU A 68 1.83 2.36 0.23
N HIS A 69 2.29 2.87 -0.92
CA HIS A 69 3.55 2.42 -1.53
C HIS A 69 4.74 2.65 -0.60
N LYS A 70 4.81 3.84 0.03
CA LYS A 70 5.86 4.14 1.01
C LYS A 70 5.80 3.19 2.20
N LYS A 71 4.62 2.96 2.76
CA LYS A 71 4.40 2.12 3.93
C LYS A 71 4.80 0.68 3.67
N SER A 72 4.33 0.08 2.58
CA SER A 72 4.66 -1.30 2.22
C SER A 72 6.15 -1.47 1.92
N LEU A 73 6.78 -0.53 1.20
CA LEU A 73 8.22 -0.58 0.92
C LEU A 73 9.08 -0.40 2.17
N VAL A 74 8.69 0.50 3.07
CA VAL A 74 9.36 0.65 4.37
C VAL A 74 9.26 -0.64 5.17
N ALA A 75 8.10 -1.28 5.20
CA ALA A 75 7.92 -2.56 5.90
C ALA A 75 8.81 -3.66 5.32
N LEU A 76 9.04 -3.66 4.00
CA LEU A 76 9.90 -4.64 3.31
C LEU A 76 11.40 -4.44 3.60
N LEU A 77 11.87 -3.20 3.67
CA LEU A 77 13.31 -2.88 3.69
C LEU A 77 13.85 -2.47 5.07
N ARG A 78 13.01 -2.00 5.98
CA ARG A 78 13.46 -1.47 7.28
C ARG A 78 13.99 -2.57 8.19
N GLY A 79 15.09 -2.28 8.90
CA GLY A 79 15.63 -3.14 9.96
C GLY A 79 16.41 -4.36 9.46
N ARG A 80 16.37 -4.63 8.15
CA ARG A 80 17.22 -5.62 7.50
C ARG A 80 18.67 -5.17 7.55
N ARG A 81 19.58 -6.08 7.90
CA ARG A 81 21.03 -5.80 7.98
C ARG A 81 21.82 -6.44 6.84
N ASP A 82 21.14 -7.28 6.08
CA ASP A 82 21.63 -8.05 4.94
C ASP A 82 21.44 -7.31 3.61
N LEU A 83 20.92 -6.08 3.62
CA LEU A 83 20.78 -5.26 2.41
C LEU A 83 21.97 -4.30 2.29
N PRO A 84 22.44 -4.00 1.07
CA PRO A 84 23.46 -3.00 0.86
C PRO A 84 22.94 -1.61 1.24
N GLU A 85 23.84 -0.73 1.68
CA GLU A 85 23.51 0.61 2.19
C GLU A 85 22.65 1.43 1.19
N TRP A 86 22.96 1.35 -0.11
CA TRP A 86 22.21 2.06 -1.13
C TRP A 86 20.75 1.59 -1.22
N ALA A 87 20.44 0.33 -0.90
CA ALA A 87 19.07 -0.17 -0.91
C ALA A 87 18.27 0.42 0.27
N HIS A 88 18.90 0.62 1.43
CA HIS A 88 18.29 1.37 2.53
C HIS A 88 18.08 2.86 2.19
N SER A 89 18.92 3.42 1.31
CA SER A 89 18.77 4.78 0.81
C SER A 89 17.42 5.01 0.13
N ILE A 90 16.81 3.94 -0.43
CA ILE A 90 15.53 4.00 -1.13
C ILE A 90 14.42 4.60 -0.27
N ILE A 91 14.37 4.21 1.02
CA ILE A 91 13.32 4.64 1.95
C ILE A 91 13.75 5.79 2.87
N THR A 92 15.01 6.24 2.79
CA THR A 92 15.56 7.23 3.73
C THR A 92 15.89 8.57 3.07
N ASN A 93 16.62 8.58 1.95
CA ASN A 93 17.16 9.81 1.37
C ASN A 93 17.28 9.81 -0.16
N ALA A 94 16.68 8.82 -0.83
CA ALA A 94 16.59 8.71 -2.27
C ALA A 94 17.93 8.78 -3.04
N ARG A 95 18.99 8.18 -2.48
CA ARG A 95 20.33 8.11 -3.12
C ARG A 95 20.50 6.85 -3.97
N TYR A 96 19.71 6.75 -5.04
CA TYR A 96 19.74 5.64 -6.00
C TYR A 96 19.40 6.14 -7.41
N VAL A 97 19.71 5.33 -8.43
CA VAL A 97 19.24 5.55 -9.81
C VAL A 97 17.97 4.73 -10.02
N THR A 98 16.96 5.27 -10.69
CA THR A 98 15.70 4.58 -11.01
C THR A 98 15.25 4.92 -12.42
N GLY A 99 14.68 3.94 -13.12
CA GLY A 99 13.89 4.16 -14.32
C GLY A 99 12.45 4.55 -14.00
N VAL A 100 11.61 4.50 -15.02
CA VAL A 100 10.15 4.60 -14.90
C VAL A 100 9.54 3.21 -14.76
N SER A 101 8.44 3.11 -14.04
CA SER A 101 7.69 1.87 -13.90
C SER A 101 7.06 1.39 -15.20
N ARG A 102 6.79 0.09 -15.25
CA ARG A 102 5.92 -0.53 -16.25
C ARG A 102 4.83 -1.35 -15.57
N ILE A 103 3.71 -1.50 -16.27
CA ILE A 103 2.64 -2.41 -15.83
C ILE A 103 2.97 -3.84 -16.26
N VAL A 104 2.74 -4.78 -15.34
CA VAL A 104 2.81 -6.21 -15.61
C VAL A 104 1.46 -6.83 -15.25
N ALA A 105 0.86 -7.53 -16.19
CA ALA A 105 -0.35 -8.32 -15.95
C ALA A 105 0.05 -9.74 -15.58
N LEU A 106 -0.37 -10.20 -14.40
CA LEU A 106 -0.20 -11.56 -13.90
C LEU A 106 -1.59 -12.18 -13.64
N PRO A 107 -1.72 -13.50 -13.44
CA PRO A 107 -3.00 -14.13 -13.14
C PRO A 107 -3.72 -13.53 -11.92
N GLU A 108 -2.96 -13.02 -10.95
CA GLU A 108 -3.47 -12.38 -9.73
C GLU A 108 -3.93 -10.92 -9.93
N GLY A 109 -3.63 -10.30 -11.07
CA GLY A 109 -4.01 -8.92 -11.39
C GLY A 109 -2.91 -8.08 -12.03
N ALA A 110 -3.12 -6.77 -12.04
CA ALA A 110 -2.15 -5.81 -12.54
C ALA A 110 -1.20 -5.35 -11.42
N PHE A 111 0.08 -5.29 -11.76
CA PHE A 111 1.16 -4.89 -10.86
C PHE A 111 2.00 -3.80 -11.52
N GLU A 112 2.66 -3.00 -10.70
CA GLU A 112 3.59 -1.99 -11.18
C GLU A 112 5.02 -2.39 -10.82
N LEU A 113 5.84 -2.55 -11.84
CA LEU A 113 7.21 -3.03 -11.71
C LEU A 113 8.19 -1.88 -11.94
N PHE A 114 9.03 -1.64 -10.95
CA PHE A 114 10.10 -0.64 -10.93
C PHE A 114 11.47 -1.33 -10.94
N GLY A 115 12.50 -0.59 -11.32
CA GLY A 115 13.87 -0.93 -10.99
C GLY A 115 14.64 0.26 -10.45
N ALA A 116 15.59 -0.06 -9.57
CA ALA A 116 16.53 0.89 -9.03
C ALA A 116 17.91 0.24 -8.88
N CYS A 117 18.96 1.04 -8.79
CA CYS A 117 20.32 0.52 -8.68
C CYS A 117 21.27 1.44 -7.90
N ASP A 118 22.41 0.87 -7.49
CA ASP A 118 23.51 1.62 -6.90
C ASP A 118 24.09 2.57 -7.96
N PRO A 119 24.10 3.90 -7.74
CA PRO A 119 24.67 4.86 -8.68
C PRO A 119 26.10 4.57 -9.10
N ARG A 120 26.88 3.84 -8.28
CA ARG A 120 28.28 3.51 -8.55
C ARG A 120 28.46 2.17 -9.26
N ASN A 121 27.45 1.31 -9.31
CA ASN A 121 27.59 -0.06 -9.81
C ASN A 121 26.28 -0.64 -10.37
N CYS A 122 25.54 0.15 -11.15
CA CYS A 122 24.18 -0.20 -11.55
C CYS A 122 24.01 -1.55 -12.26
N GLN A 123 25.01 -1.97 -13.04
CA GLN A 123 24.99 -3.25 -13.78
C GLN A 123 24.98 -4.46 -12.84
N ASN A 124 25.66 -4.38 -11.70
CA ASN A 124 25.88 -5.53 -10.81
C ASN A 124 25.11 -5.42 -9.49
N SER A 125 24.67 -4.21 -9.13
CA SER A 125 23.99 -3.94 -7.87
C SER A 125 22.67 -3.21 -8.12
N HIS A 126 21.59 -3.98 -8.19
CA HIS A 126 20.28 -3.49 -8.60
C HIS A 126 19.12 -4.23 -7.90
N ILE A 127 17.97 -3.58 -7.83
CA ILE A 127 16.74 -4.12 -7.27
C ILE A 127 15.59 -3.97 -8.27
N ARG A 128 14.78 -5.02 -8.39
CA ARG A 128 13.46 -4.98 -9.02
C ARG A 128 12.41 -4.97 -7.93
N ILE A 129 11.41 -4.11 -8.04
CA ILE A 129 10.37 -3.91 -7.02
C ILE A 129 9.01 -4.00 -7.71
N LEU A 130 8.16 -4.91 -7.25
CA LEU A 130 6.83 -5.15 -7.78
C LEU A 130 5.79 -4.73 -6.73
N PHE A 131 4.98 -3.73 -7.04
CA PHE A 131 3.85 -3.31 -6.19
C PHE A 131 2.54 -3.87 -6.73
N SER A 132 1.61 -4.20 -5.83
CA SER A 132 0.19 -4.29 -6.20
C SER A 132 -0.32 -2.93 -6.70
N ALA A 133 -1.39 -2.90 -7.50
CA ALA A 133 -1.92 -1.66 -8.08
C ALA A 133 -2.26 -0.57 -7.04
N ASP A 134 -2.65 -0.96 -5.83
CA ASP A 134 -2.95 -0.07 -4.70
C ASP A 134 -1.72 0.28 -3.84
N GLY A 135 -0.56 -0.34 -4.10
CA GLY A 135 0.67 -0.18 -3.32
C GLY A 135 0.65 -0.85 -1.95
N SER A 136 -0.41 -1.58 -1.59
CA SER A 136 -0.55 -2.19 -0.25
C SER A 136 0.39 -3.38 -0.05
N LYS A 137 0.78 -4.06 -1.14
CA LYS A 137 1.72 -5.17 -1.15
C LYS A 137 2.92 -4.86 -2.03
N VAL A 138 4.06 -5.40 -1.64
CA VAL A 138 5.32 -5.21 -2.37
C VAL A 138 6.19 -6.45 -2.25
N TRP A 139 6.85 -6.78 -3.36
CA TRP A 139 7.85 -7.83 -3.47
C TRP A 139 9.09 -7.27 -4.14
N ALA A 140 10.25 -7.85 -3.84
CA ALA A 140 11.48 -7.40 -4.48
C ALA A 140 12.47 -8.53 -4.76
N ARG A 141 13.30 -8.31 -5.77
CA ARG A 141 14.51 -9.09 -6.02
C ARG A 141 15.68 -8.12 -6.07
N LEU A 142 16.59 -8.24 -5.13
CA LEU A 142 17.86 -7.50 -5.10
C LEU A 142 18.99 -8.43 -5.55
N VAL A 143 19.89 -7.91 -6.36
CA VAL A 143 21.15 -8.56 -6.73
C VAL A 143 22.25 -7.60 -6.35
N ASP A 144 23.22 -8.09 -5.58
CA ASP A 144 24.43 -7.36 -5.21
C ASP A 144 25.63 -8.31 -5.29
N PRO A 145 26.81 -7.87 -5.75
CA PRO A 145 27.99 -8.73 -5.83
C PRO A 145 28.48 -9.25 -4.48
N LYS A 146 28.20 -8.56 -3.37
CA LYS A 146 28.64 -8.95 -2.02
C LYS A 146 27.67 -9.94 -1.38
N ASP A 147 26.38 -9.63 -1.44
CA ASP A 147 25.34 -10.39 -0.73
C ASP A 147 24.60 -11.39 -1.63
N GLY A 148 24.92 -11.41 -2.93
CA GLY A 148 24.28 -12.26 -3.92
C GLY A 148 22.86 -11.82 -4.25
N GLN A 149 22.02 -12.79 -4.62
CA GLN A 149 20.61 -12.54 -4.90
C GLN A 149 19.76 -12.71 -3.63
N GLN A 150 18.90 -11.73 -3.36
CA GLN A 150 17.93 -11.76 -2.27
C GLN A 150 16.52 -11.54 -2.83
N VAL A 151 15.59 -12.41 -2.43
CA VAL A 151 14.16 -12.29 -2.76
C VAL A 151 13.41 -11.90 -1.49
N LEU A 152 12.59 -10.85 -1.56
CA LEU A 152 11.92 -10.25 -0.41
C LEU A 152 10.39 -10.29 -0.60
N GLY A 153 9.68 -10.55 0.50
CA GLY A 153 8.21 -10.51 0.54
C GLY A 153 7.50 -11.79 0.11
N GLU A 154 8.24 -12.89 -0.11
CA GLU A 154 7.70 -14.20 -0.49
C GLU A 154 6.78 -14.15 -1.75
N PRO A 155 7.32 -13.74 -2.91
CA PRO A 155 6.53 -13.66 -4.14
C PRO A 155 6.05 -15.02 -4.62
N SER A 156 4.90 -15.05 -5.31
CA SER A 156 4.47 -16.21 -6.09
C SER A 156 5.42 -16.47 -7.27
N ALA A 157 5.30 -17.63 -7.92
CA ALA A 157 6.17 -17.99 -9.05
C ALA A 157 6.10 -16.95 -10.19
N ASP A 158 4.89 -16.47 -10.51
CA ASP A 158 4.67 -15.47 -11.56
C ASP A 158 5.24 -14.09 -11.17
N GLN A 159 5.07 -13.70 -9.91
CA GLN A 159 5.64 -12.46 -9.38
C GLN A 159 7.18 -12.51 -9.38
N LEU A 160 7.77 -13.65 -9.01
CA LEU A 160 9.21 -13.85 -9.08
C LEU A 160 9.72 -13.77 -10.52
N GLN A 161 9.01 -14.37 -11.47
CA GLN A 161 9.35 -14.26 -12.89
C GLN A 161 9.32 -12.80 -13.38
N ALA A 162 8.33 -12.02 -12.96
CA ALA A 162 8.27 -10.59 -13.25
C ALA A 162 9.49 -9.84 -12.67
N LEU A 163 9.87 -10.16 -11.43
CA LEU A 163 11.05 -9.59 -10.75
C LEU A 163 12.40 -9.99 -11.36
N MET A 164 12.46 -11.08 -12.12
CA MET A 164 13.68 -11.48 -12.86
C MET A 164 13.84 -10.74 -14.19
N THR A 165 12.81 -10.02 -14.66
CA THR A 165 12.89 -9.33 -15.94
C THR A 165 13.93 -8.20 -15.87
N PRO A 166 14.89 -8.14 -16.80
CA PRO A 166 15.96 -7.13 -16.81
C PRO A 166 15.46 -5.68 -16.86
N GLY A 167 16.37 -4.76 -16.50
CA GLY A 167 16.21 -3.31 -16.63
C GLY A 167 16.13 -2.58 -15.29
N ILE A 168 16.19 -1.25 -15.36
CA ILE A 168 15.86 -0.32 -14.27
C ILE A 168 14.73 0.60 -14.68
#